data_AF-A0A6P4J3W1-F1
#
_entry.id   AF-A0A6P4J3W1-F1
#
_cell.length_a   1.000
_cell.length_b   1.000
_cell.length_c   1.000
_cell.angle_alpha   90.00
_cell.angle_beta   90.00
_cell.angle_gamma   90.00
#
_symmetry.space_group_name_H-M   'P 1'
#
loop_
_entity.id
_entity.type
_entity.pdbx_description
1 polymer ?
#
loop_
_entity_poly.entity_id
_entity_poly.type
_entity_poly.pdbx_seq_one_letter_code
_entity_poly.pdbx_strand_id
1 'polypeptide(L)'
;MALRAYLREGLNVAAIMGLGDTGAQLFIENKDLDDWDAGRTLRFSALGFVFVAPVVRRWYLFLEKKVPKELPAMQRGVRKMLTDQVLFAPPFTLAMSCLVPLVNGESMDQVKSRIRDSYFTILGRNYMLWPMAQVINFSFVPLSYQVLYVQVIALIWNSYVSMMLNKKQSEKKP
;
A
#
# COMPACT_ATOMS: atom_id res chain seq x y z
N MET A 1 25.12 -3.22 -9.21
CA MET A 1 23.83 -3.86 -9.56
C MET A 1 22.68 -3.51 -8.61
N ALA A 2 22.88 -3.55 -7.28
CA ALA A 2 21.79 -3.32 -6.32
C ALA A 2 21.12 -1.92 -6.41
N LEU A 3 21.91 -0.85 -6.60
CA LEU A 3 21.39 0.52 -6.72
C LEU A 3 20.48 0.70 -7.95
N ARG A 4 20.87 0.17 -9.11
CA ARG A 4 20.06 0.25 -10.34
C ARG A 4 18.71 -0.45 -10.18
N ALA A 5 18.69 -1.63 -9.55
CA ALA A 5 17.45 -2.33 -9.25
C ALA A 5 16.58 -1.53 -8.27
N TYR A 6 17.20 -0.90 -7.27
CA TYR A 6 16.50 -0.02 -6.32
C TYR A 6 15.88 1.19 -6.99
N LEU A 7 16.62 1.88 -7.85
CA LEU A 7 16.13 3.05 -8.59
C LEU A 7 14.97 2.67 -9.51
N ARG A 8 15.08 1.54 -10.23
CA ARG A 8 14.01 1.07 -11.12
C ARG A 8 12.73 0.73 -10.35
N GLU A 9 12.84 -0.04 -9.27
CA GLU A 9 11.67 -0.39 -8.46
C GLU A 9 11.08 0.84 -7.75
N GLY A 10 11.94 1.71 -7.21
CA GLY A 10 11.53 2.97 -6.60
C GLY A 10 10.75 3.85 -7.57
N LEU A 11 11.26 4.03 -8.80
CA LEU A 11 10.59 4.81 -9.84
C LEU A 11 9.24 4.19 -10.25
N ASN A 12 9.17 2.87 -10.37
CA ASN A 12 7.91 2.18 -10.69
C ASN A 12 6.86 2.39 -9.58
N VAL A 13 7.26 2.26 -8.31
CA VAL A 13 6.36 2.47 -7.17
C VAL A 13 5.92 3.94 -7.10
N ALA A 14 6.85 4.87 -7.30
CA ALA A 14 6.55 6.30 -7.34
C ALA A 14 5.53 6.63 -8.44
N ALA A 15 5.74 6.12 -9.65
CA ALA A 15 4.84 6.31 -10.78
C ALA A 15 3.45 5.74 -10.49
N ILE A 16 3.36 4.51 -9.96
CA ILE A 16 2.06 3.91 -9.63
C ILE A 16 1.33 4.71 -8.56
N MET A 17 2.01 5.11 -7.49
CA MET A 17 1.38 5.88 -6.42
C MET A 17 0.93 7.28 -6.91
N GLY A 18 1.73 7.94 -7.75
CA GLY A 18 1.35 9.22 -8.35
C GLY A 18 0.15 9.10 -9.30
N LEU A 19 0.15 8.10 -10.18
CA LEU A 19 -0.97 7.82 -11.08
C LEU A 19 -2.23 7.44 -10.29
N GLY A 20 -2.06 6.67 -9.22
CA GLY A 20 -3.14 6.30 -8.30
C GLY A 20 -3.80 7.51 -7.64
N ASP A 21 -2.99 8.44 -7.15
CA ASP A 21 -3.49 9.68 -6.56
C ASP A 21 -4.17 10.56 -7.62
N THR A 22 -3.58 10.70 -8.81
CA THR A 22 -4.20 11.43 -9.93
C THR A 22 -5.57 10.83 -10.28
N GLY A 23 -5.65 9.51 -10.41
CA GLY A 23 -6.91 8.81 -10.67
C GLY A 23 -7.92 8.98 -9.53
N ALA A 24 -7.48 8.96 -8.27
CA ALA A 24 -8.37 9.21 -7.13
C ALA A 24 -8.94 10.64 -7.15
N GLN A 25 -8.11 11.64 -7.44
CA GLN A 25 -8.54 13.03 -7.55
C GLN A 25 -9.57 13.24 -8.67
N LEU A 26 -9.33 12.68 -9.85
CA LEU A 26 -10.20 12.89 -11.01
C LEU A 26 -11.48 12.02 -10.95
N PHE A 27 -11.38 10.75 -10.57
CA PHE A 27 -12.50 9.81 -10.70
C PHE A 27 -13.25 9.50 -9.41
N ILE A 28 -12.63 9.71 -8.24
CA ILE A 28 -13.28 9.44 -6.93
C ILE A 28 -13.73 10.75 -6.29
N GLU A 29 -12.86 11.76 -6.31
CA GLU A 29 -13.15 13.09 -5.79
C GLU A 29 -13.89 13.97 -6.82
N ASN A 30 -14.04 13.50 -8.08
CA ASN A 30 -14.68 14.21 -9.20
C ASN A 30 -14.12 15.62 -9.42
N LYS A 31 -12.81 15.80 -9.27
CA LYS A 31 -12.16 17.08 -9.59
C LYS A 31 -11.99 17.24 -11.09
N ASP A 32 -12.17 18.47 -11.57
CA ASP A 32 -11.77 18.85 -12.92
C ASP A 32 -10.24 18.89 -13.04
N LEU A 33 -9.73 18.83 -14.28
CA LEU A 33 -8.29 18.88 -14.54
C LEU A 33 -7.64 20.17 -14.03
N ASP A 34 -8.38 21.27 -14.01
CA ASP A 34 -7.91 22.58 -13.54
C ASP A 34 -7.75 22.63 -12.00
N ASP A 35 -8.48 21.78 -11.27
CA ASP A 35 -8.44 21.65 -9.81
C ASP A 35 -7.49 20.52 -9.33
N TRP A 36 -6.74 19.91 -10.25
CA TRP A 36 -5.83 18.83 -9.93
C TRP A 36 -4.69 19.30 -9.00
N ASP A 37 -4.57 18.66 -7.84
CA ASP A 37 -3.51 18.94 -6.88
C ASP A 37 -2.25 18.14 -7.25
N ALA A 38 -1.44 18.73 -8.13
CA ALA A 38 -0.13 18.20 -8.52
C ALA A 38 0.83 18.06 -7.31
N GLY A 39 0.69 18.92 -6.30
CA GLY A 39 1.48 18.87 -5.07
C GLY A 39 1.21 17.59 -4.28
N ARG A 40 -0.06 17.22 -4.11
CA ARG A 40 -0.47 15.95 -3.51
C ARG A 40 0.05 14.77 -4.30
N THR A 41 -0.10 14.77 -5.63
CA THR A 41 0.43 13.70 -6.49
C THR A 41 1.94 13.53 -6.34
N LEU A 42 2.69 14.64 -6.25
CA LEU A 42 4.13 14.61 -6.02
C LEU A 42 4.48 14.03 -4.64
N ARG A 43 3.74 14.40 -3.58
CA ARG A 43 3.93 13.85 -2.23
C ARG A 43 3.68 12.35 -2.17
N PHE A 44 2.63 11.86 -2.84
CA PHE A 44 2.36 10.42 -2.96
C PHE A 44 3.46 9.68 -3.74
N SER A 45 3.94 10.28 -4.83
CA SER A 45 5.06 9.73 -5.62
C SER A 45 6.33 9.64 -4.78
N ALA A 46 6.64 10.70 -4.02
CA ALA A 46 7.79 10.75 -3.12
C ALA A 46 7.67 9.73 -1.98
N LEU A 47 6.48 9.58 -1.37
CA LEU A 47 6.20 8.56 -0.35
C LEU A 47 6.45 7.15 -0.92
N GLY A 48 6.02 6.91 -2.16
CA GLY A 48 6.28 5.66 -2.87
C GLY A 48 7.76 5.37 -3.05
N PHE A 49 8.53 6.36 -3.51
CA PHE A 49 9.96 6.22 -3.75
C PHE A 49 10.78 6.05 -2.47
N VAL A 50 10.55 6.92 -1.48
CA VAL A 50 11.41 7.08 -0.31
C VAL A 50 11.08 6.08 0.79
N PHE A 51 9.81 5.68 0.92
CA PHE A 51 9.36 4.82 2.01
C PHE A 51 8.84 3.47 1.52
N VAL A 52 7.82 3.45 0.67
CA VAL A 52 7.13 2.21 0.32
C VAL A 52 8.04 1.24 -0.43
N ALA A 53 8.72 1.71 -1.48
CA ALA A 53 9.63 0.87 -2.26
C ALA A 53 10.75 0.24 -1.42
N PRO A 54 11.55 0.99 -0.62
CA PRO A 54 12.60 0.38 0.19
C PRO A 54 12.06 -0.60 1.23
N VAL A 55 10.98 -0.24 1.93
CA VAL A 55 10.43 -1.06 3.02
C VAL A 55 9.90 -2.39 2.49
N VAL A 56 9.05 -2.34 1.45
CA VAL A 56 8.44 -3.55 0.85
C VAL A 56 9.51 -4.42 0.20
N ARG A 57 10.46 -3.85 -0.54
CA ARG A 57 11.57 -4.61 -1.14
C ARG A 57 12.40 -5.33 -0.08
N ARG A 58 12.78 -4.63 0.99
CA ARG A 58 13.58 -5.21 2.08
C ARG A 58 12.83 -6.37 2.73
N TRP A 59 11.52 -6.22 2.92
CA TRP A 59 10.66 -7.26 3.47
C TRP A 59 10.59 -8.49 2.56
N TYR A 60 10.40 -8.32 1.25
CA TYR A 60 10.32 -9.46 0.32
C TYR A 60 11.64 -10.20 0.17
N LEU A 61 12.77 -9.48 0.17
CA LEU A 61 14.09 -10.11 0.22
C LEU A 61 14.30 -10.90 1.52
N PHE A 62 13.80 -10.40 2.65
CA PHE A 62 13.84 -11.13 3.91
C PHE A 62 13.01 -12.42 3.85
N LEU A 63 11.77 -12.35 3.34
CA LEU A 63 10.91 -13.53 3.15
C LEU A 63 11.52 -14.55 2.19
N GLU A 64 12.12 -14.10 1.09
CA GLU A 64 12.80 -14.96 0.11
C GLU A 64 14.02 -15.67 0.72
N LYS A 65 14.74 -15.02 1.64
CA LYS A 65 15.87 -15.62 2.35
C LYS A 65 15.44 -16.62 3.43
N LYS A 66 14.30 -16.38 4.09
CA LYS A 66 13.84 -17.18 5.25
C LYS A 66 13.05 -18.41 4.85
N VAL A 67 12.32 -18.38 3.74
CA VAL A 67 11.49 -19.51 3.31
C VAL A 67 12.31 -20.43 2.38
N PRO A 68 12.45 -21.73 2.71
CA PRO A 68 13.22 -22.67 1.90
C PRO A 68 12.71 -22.74 0.45
N LYS A 69 13.65 -22.83 -0.50
CA LYS A 69 13.34 -22.81 -1.95
C LYS A 69 12.91 -24.18 -2.47
N GLU A 70 13.22 -25.23 -1.71
CA GLU A 70 12.94 -26.63 -2.01
C GLU A 70 11.44 -26.96 -1.85
N LEU A 71 10.69 -26.10 -1.15
CA LEU A 71 9.26 -26.25 -0.95
C LEU A 71 8.49 -25.99 -2.26
N PRO A 72 7.38 -26.71 -2.50
CA PRO A 72 6.47 -26.41 -3.60
C PRO A 72 6.02 -24.95 -3.60
N ALA A 73 5.79 -24.38 -4.78
CA ALA A 73 5.46 -22.97 -4.95
C ALA A 73 4.27 -22.49 -4.10
N MET A 74 3.22 -23.33 -3.99
CA MET A 74 2.06 -23.03 -3.15
C MET A 74 2.40 -23.01 -1.66
N GLN A 75 3.19 -23.98 -1.18
CA GLN A 75 3.61 -24.01 0.23
C GLN A 75 4.50 -22.82 0.59
N ARG A 76 5.41 -22.42 -0.32
CA ARG A 76 6.20 -21.20 -0.17
C ARG A 76 5.31 -19.97 -0.08
N GLY A 77 4.35 -19.84 -0.98
CA GLY A 77 3.43 -18.69 -1.01
C GLY A 77 2.60 -18.57 0.25
N VAL A 78 2.00 -19.67 0.72
CA VAL A 78 1.22 -19.69 1.96
C VAL A 78 2.09 -19.35 3.18
N ARG A 79 3.29 -19.91 3.32
CA ARG A 79 4.19 -19.59 4.45
C ARG A 79 4.59 -18.11 4.46
N LYS A 80 4.95 -17.57 3.29
CA LYS A 80 5.30 -16.15 3.17
C LYS A 80 4.12 -15.24 3.45
N MET A 81 2.93 -15.59 2.92
CA MET A 81 1.71 -14.85 3.19
C MET A 81 1.38 -14.85 4.68
N LEU A 82 1.40 -16.00 5.37
CA LEU A 82 1.13 -16.03 6.82
C LEU A 82 2.11 -15.15 7.59
N THR A 83 3.40 -15.20 7.22
CA THR A 83 4.44 -14.35 7.82
C THR A 83 4.17 -12.87 7.54
N ASP A 84 3.80 -12.52 6.30
CA ASP A 84 3.47 -11.17 5.86
C ASP A 84 2.27 -10.60 6.64
N GLN A 85 1.19 -11.37 6.73
CA GLN A 85 -0.04 -10.94 7.40
C GLN A 85 0.14 -10.78 8.92
N VAL A 86 0.98 -11.60 9.55
CA VAL A 86 1.21 -11.52 11.01
C VAL A 86 2.24 -10.45 11.38
N LEU A 87 3.35 -10.36 10.63
CA LEU A 87 4.51 -9.54 11.03
C LEU A 87 4.63 -8.21 10.29
N PHE A 88 4.06 -8.08 9.09
CA PHE A 88 4.24 -6.90 8.25
C PHE A 88 2.97 -6.10 8.07
N ALA A 89 1.84 -6.76 7.81
CA ALA A 89 0.58 -6.07 7.52
C ALA A 89 0.14 -5.11 8.65
N PRO A 90 0.17 -5.47 9.97
CA PRO A 90 -0.20 -4.55 11.03
C PRO A 90 0.70 -3.29 11.11
N PRO A 91 2.03 -3.40 11.30
CA PRO A 91 2.87 -2.21 11.42
C PRO A 91 2.93 -1.39 10.13
N PHE A 92 2.88 -2.04 8.96
CA PHE A 92 2.86 -1.33 7.68
C PHE A 92 1.55 -0.55 7.48
N THR A 93 0.41 -1.16 7.80
CA THR A 93 -0.91 -0.48 7.73
C THR A 93 -0.96 0.70 8.70
N LEU A 94 -0.41 0.56 9.91
CA LEU A 94 -0.33 1.64 10.88
C LEU A 94 0.55 2.78 10.36
N ALA A 95 1.73 2.46 9.82
CA ALA A 95 2.64 3.45 9.23
C ALA A 95 1.97 4.21 8.09
N MET A 96 1.28 3.53 7.17
CA MET A 96 0.56 4.19 6.07
C MET A 96 -0.62 5.02 6.57
N SER A 97 -1.36 4.55 7.58
CA SER A 97 -2.46 5.29 8.21
C SER A 97 -1.99 6.57 8.93
N CYS A 98 -0.70 6.64 9.26
CA CYS A 98 -0.06 7.84 9.82
C CYS A 98 0.51 8.73 8.72
N LEU A 99 1.35 8.17 7.83
CA LEU A 99 2.09 8.91 6.82
C LEU A 99 1.18 9.57 5.78
N VAL A 100 0.13 8.87 5.31
CA VAL A 100 -0.74 9.41 4.25
C VAL A 100 -1.47 10.69 4.69
N PRO A 101 -2.17 10.72 5.84
CA PRO A 101 -2.74 11.96 6.37
C PRO A 101 -1.71 13.07 6.60
N LEU A 102 -0.54 12.73 7.15
CA LEU A 102 0.51 13.70 7.44
C LEU A 102 1.05 14.37 6.18
N VAL A 103 1.31 13.61 5.12
CA VAL A 103 1.77 14.22 3.84
C VAL A 103 0.67 15.04 3.17
N ASN A 104 -0.61 14.79 3.51
CA ASN A 104 -1.74 15.61 3.06
C ASN A 104 -2.00 16.83 3.96
N GLY A 105 -1.19 17.07 5.00
CA GLY A 105 -1.30 18.23 5.87
C GLY A 105 -2.30 18.10 7.01
N GLU A 106 -2.81 16.89 7.30
CA GLU A 106 -3.62 16.66 8.50
C GLU A 106 -2.77 16.83 9.77
N SER A 107 -3.34 17.41 10.83
CA SER A 107 -2.65 17.61 12.10
C SER A 107 -2.45 16.26 12.82
N MET A 108 -1.41 16.17 13.65
CA MET A 108 -1.11 14.94 14.40
C MET A 108 -2.29 14.47 15.27
N ASP A 109 -3.10 15.40 15.79
CA ASP A 109 -4.28 15.06 16.59
C ASP A 109 -5.39 14.46 15.72
N GLN A 110 -5.61 14.97 14.50
CA GLN A 110 -6.52 14.37 13.53
C GLN A 110 -6.07 12.95 13.14
N VAL A 111 -4.77 12.77 12.88
CA VAL A 111 -4.18 11.46 12.55
C VAL A 111 -4.40 10.46 13.67
N LYS A 112 -4.10 10.84 14.92
CA LYS A 112 -4.31 9.98 16.10
C LYS A 112 -5.78 9.59 16.26
N SER A 113 -6.70 10.53 16.09
CA SER A 113 -8.14 10.26 16.18
C SER A 113 -8.57 9.27 15.09
N ARG A 114 -8.15 9.48 13.84
CA ARG A 114 -8.49 8.59 12.72
C ARG A 114 -7.96 7.18 12.93
N ILE A 115 -6.71 7.05 13.40
CA ILE A 115 -6.11 5.74 13.72
C ILE A 115 -6.94 5.05 14.80
N ARG A 116 -7.28 5.74 15.91
CA ARG A 116 -8.11 5.17 16.97
C ARG A 116 -9.45 4.64 16.43
N ASP A 117 -10.09 5.39 15.55
CA ASP A 117 -11.46 5.10 15.11
C ASP A 117 -11.56 4.08 13.96
N SER A 118 -10.51 3.98 13.14
CA SER A 118 -10.59 3.25 11.86
C SER A 118 -9.50 2.21 11.66
N TYR A 119 -8.41 2.20 12.45
CA TYR A 119 -7.28 1.29 12.22
C TYR A 119 -7.70 -0.18 12.19
N PHE A 120 -8.43 -0.66 13.20
CA PHE A 120 -8.88 -2.06 13.23
C PHE A 120 -9.88 -2.39 12.12
N THR A 121 -10.67 -1.41 11.68
CA THR A 121 -11.55 -1.59 10.51
C THR A 121 -10.72 -1.76 9.23
N ILE A 122 -9.72 -0.89 9.02
CA ILE A 122 -8.82 -0.95 7.86
C ILE A 122 -8.03 -2.26 7.87
N LEU A 123 -7.48 -2.65 9.03
CA LEU A 123 -6.72 -3.90 9.18
C LEU A 123 -7.61 -5.14 8.96
N GLY A 124 -8.82 -5.16 9.50
CA GLY A 124 -9.77 -6.26 9.27
C GLY A 124 -10.13 -6.41 7.80
N ARG A 125 -10.35 -5.30 7.10
CA ARG A 125 -10.59 -5.29 5.65
C ARG A 125 -9.34 -5.67 4.86
N ASN A 126 -8.15 -5.31 5.35
CA ASN A 126 -6.87 -5.70 4.75
C ASN A 126 -6.77 -7.23 4.66
N TYR A 127 -7.13 -7.93 5.75
CA TYR A 127 -7.17 -9.39 5.79
C TYR A 127 -8.21 -10.04 4.89
N MET A 128 -9.16 -9.30 4.31
CA MET A 128 -10.12 -9.86 3.34
C MET A 128 -9.55 -9.93 1.92
N LEU A 129 -8.61 -9.05 1.57
CA LEU A 129 -8.04 -8.94 0.22
C LEU A 129 -6.61 -9.50 0.15
N TRP A 130 -5.76 -9.06 1.07
CA TRP A 130 -4.32 -9.24 0.96
C TRP A 130 -3.83 -10.67 1.11
N PRO A 131 -4.42 -11.55 1.94
CA PRO A 131 -3.98 -12.95 2.01
C PRO A 131 -4.04 -13.65 0.64
N MET A 132 -5.15 -13.49 -0.09
CA MET A 132 -5.29 -14.10 -1.41
C MET A 132 -4.29 -13.50 -2.41
N ALA A 133 -4.19 -12.16 -2.45
CA ALA A 133 -3.25 -11.46 -3.32
C ALA A 133 -1.80 -11.90 -3.04
N GLN A 134 -1.41 -12.04 -1.77
CA GLN A 134 -0.05 -12.41 -1.39
C GLN A 134 0.26 -13.88 -1.64
N VAL A 135 -0.70 -14.79 -1.52
CA VAL A 135 -0.49 -16.18 -1.97
C VAL A 135 -0.16 -16.21 -3.45
N ILE A 136 -0.94 -15.52 -4.28
CA ILE A 136 -0.68 -15.44 -5.74
C ILE A 136 0.70 -14.82 -6.00
N ASN A 137 1.00 -13.70 -5.36
CA ASN A 137 2.26 -12.99 -5.48
C ASN A 137 3.47 -13.89 -5.16
N PHE A 138 3.48 -14.48 -3.97
CA PHE A 138 4.62 -15.24 -3.49
C PHE A 138 4.77 -16.63 -4.11
N SER A 139 3.68 -17.20 -4.63
CA SER A 139 3.71 -18.47 -5.36
C SER A 139 4.12 -18.34 -6.81
N PHE A 140 3.62 -17.33 -7.52
CA PHE A 140 3.70 -17.30 -8.99
C PHE A 140 4.45 -16.09 -9.56
N VAL A 141 4.58 -14.99 -8.83
CA VAL A 141 5.22 -13.77 -9.33
C VAL A 141 6.73 -13.81 -9.04
N PRO A 142 7.60 -13.62 -10.06
CA PRO A 142 9.05 -13.54 -9.84
C PRO A 142 9.42 -12.36 -8.93
N LEU A 143 10.43 -12.54 -8.07
CA LEU A 143 10.81 -11.56 -7.03
C LEU A 143 10.95 -10.11 -7.53
N SER A 144 11.49 -9.91 -8.73
CA SER A 144 11.66 -8.57 -9.34
C SER A 144 10.35 -7.85 -9.67
N TYR A 145 9.24 -8.59 -9.77
CA TYR A 145 7.92 -8.06 -10.12
C TYR A 145 6.94 -8.08 -8.95
N GLN A 146 7.29 -8.69 -7.81
CA GLN A 146 6.38 -8.82 -6.67
C GLN A 146 5.97 -7.46 -6.09
N VAL A 147 6.89 -6.50 -6.05
CA VAL A 147 6.60 -5.13 -5.61
C VAL A 147 5.62 -4.47 -6.59
N LEU A 148 5.87 -4.60 -7.90
CA LEU A 148 5.00 -4.04 -8.94
C LEU A 148 3.58 -4.62 -8.86
N TYR A 149 3.46 -5.94 -8.74
CA TYR A 149 2.18 -6.63 -8.56
C TYR A 149 1.39 -6.05 -7.38
N VAL A 150 2.03 -5.90 -6.23
CA VAL A 150 1.38 -5.37 -5.03
C VAL A 150 0.96 -3.92 -5.19
N GLN A 151 1.72 -3.08 -5.91
CA GLN A 151 1.29 -1.72 -6.14
C GLN A 151 0.05 -1.61 -7.03
N VAL A 152 -0.11 -2.49 -8.01
CA VAL A 152 -1.33 -2.53 -8.85
C VAL A 152 -2.55 -2.88 -8.00
N ILE A 153 -2.43 -3.90 -7.13
CA ILE A 153 -3.52 -4.26 -6.20
C ILE A 153 -3.77 -3.14 -5.17
N ALA A 154 -2.71 -2.46 -4.72
CA ALA A 154 -2.80 -1.35 -3.78
C ALA A 154 -3.62 -0.17 -4.33
N LEU A 155 -3.58 0.08 -5.65
CA LEU A 155 -4.44 1.10 -6.26
C LEU A 155 -5.92 0.80 -6.01
N ILE A 156 -6.35 -0.42 -6.33
CA ILE A 156 -7.73 -0.87 -6.15
C ILE A 156 -8.13 -0.80 -4.67
N TRP A 157 -7.23 -1.24 -3.79
CA TRP A 157 -7.42 -1.19 -2.34
C TRP A 157 -7.58 0.25 -1.81
N ASN A 158 -6.73 1.18 -2.22
CA ASN A 158 -6.77 2.56 -1.76
C ASN A 158 -8.06 3.26 -2.20
N SER A 159 -8.52 3.00 -3.43
CA SER A 159 -9.83 3.47 -3.89
C SER A 159 -10.96 2.94 -3.02
N TYR A 160 -10.94 1.64 -2.68
CA TYR A 160 -11.91 1.02 -1.79
C TYR A 160 -11.93 1.65 -0.39
N VAL A 161 -10.75 1.84 0.23
CA VAL A 161 -10.64 2.45 1.56
C VAL A 161 -11.13 3.89 1.55
N SER A 162 -10.80 4.67 0.51
CA SER A 162 -11.28 6.05 0.36
C SER A 162 -12.81 6.13 0.33
N MET A 163 -13.46 5.31 -0.51
CA MET A 163 -14.92 5.22 -0.58
C MET A 163 -15.56 4.80 0.76
N MET A 164 -14.96 3.81 1.43
CA MET A 164 -15.45 3.33 2.73
C MET A 164 -15.38 4.41 3.81
N LEU A 165 -14.27 5.14 3.89
CA LEU A 165 -14.07 6.20 4.88
C LEU A 165 -15.01 7.39 4.63
N ASN A 166 -15.18 7.77 3.36
CA ASN A 166 -16.08 8.87 2.98
C ASN A 166 -17.54 8.56 3.34
N LYS A 167 -18.00 7.32 3.09
CA LYS A 167 -19.36 6.88 3.45
C LYS A 167 -19.62 6.91 4.96
N LYS A 168 -18.65 6.45 5.76
CA LYS A 168 -18.77 6.46 7.23
C LYS A 168 -18.82 7.88 7.81
N GLN A 169 -18.23 8.86 7.12
CA GLN A 169 -18.25 10.27 7.51
C GLN A 169 -19.57 10.96 7.11
N SER A 170 -20.17 10.61 5.97
CA SER A 170 -21.49 11.11 5.57
C SER A 170 -22.61 10.59 6.49
N GLU A 171 -22.53 9.33 6.94
CA GLU A 171 -23.53 8.73 7.85
C GLU A 171 -23.46 9.30 9.29
N LYS A 172 -22.34 9.96 9.65
CA LYS A 172 -22.15 10.59 10.97
C LYS A 172 -22.56 12.08 11.00
N LYS A 173 -22.93 12.69 9.87
CA LYS A 173 -23.48 14.05 9.88
C LYS A 173 -24.99 13.97 10.21
N PRO A 174 -25.46 14.61 11.29
CA PRO A 174 -26.88 14.65 11.66
C PRO A 174 -27.71 15.43 10.63
#